data_AF-A0A522AJX8-F1
#
_entry.id   AF-A0A522AJX8-F1
#
_cell.length_a   1.000
_cell.length_b   1.000
_cell.length_c   1.000
_cell.angle_alpha   90.00
_cell.angle_beta   90.00
_cell.angle_gamma   90.00
#
_symmetry.space_group_name_H-M   'P 1'
#
loop_
_entity.id
_entity.type
_entity.pdbx_description
1 polymer ?
#
loop_
_entity_poly.entity_id
_entity_poly.type
_entity_poly.pdbx_seq_one_letter_code
_entity_poly.pdbx_strand_id
1 'polypeptide(L)'
;MEQSPRIQLSRRILAVVFFIVATAGIAAELHPLFQDNAVLQCDAQVPVWGAAREGEKIIVTFGGQTVSTVATNGAWKVWLAPMKPDATPRTLTVRGDNTCVVTNVVVGEVWIASGQSNMERQLGLRVGQKPIVNWEQETAAAKHPQIRQFYVPQTKAFTPQTSAKGSWSVCSPETVKDFTAVGYFFARDLFAARRVPIGIIHSSWGGTPAEAWTSEAGLQKLPDFVGPLAELKKFAADPELARRETQAKQAAWYEKVDPGSKPGATWSASDLEAGDWNAMTLPAFWESAGYPDFDGVVWFRRAFDLPDNWDGSDAELHLGAVDDIDTTWVNGVQVGATIGWNLPRVYRVPGSALKRGANIIAVRVLDTGAGGGLYGGEDPMRLLFVSGGKSNFLPLAGAWRARRSTSLAVAGWPPNDFSQDPGSPTVLYNGMIAPLLPYAMRGVIWYQGEANVGRERQYRTLFPSMIADWRRAWGRGDFPFLFVQIAPYRGMTPEIREAQLLSWLHTTNTAMAVTIDCGDADDIHPADKQPVGARLALAARALAYG
;
A
#
# COMPACT_ATOMS: atom_id res chain seq x y z
N MET A 1 -11.25 -29.96 88.50
CA MET A 1 -10.09 -29.05 88.57
C MET A 1 -9.60 -28.86 87.15
N GLU A 2 -9.55 -27.59 86.76
CA GLU A 2 -9.02 -26.98 85.52
C GLU A 2 -9.54 -27.47 84.16
N GLN A 3 -10.53 -26.72 83.68
CA GLN A 3 -10.89 -26.55 82.27
C GLN A 3 -10.20 -25.29 81.70
N SER A 4 -9.65 -25.38 80.48
CA SER A 4 -9.73 -24.39 79.37
C SER A 4 -8.58 -24.57 78.35
N PRO A 5 -8.70 -24.15 77.08
CA PRO A 5 -9.88 -24.17 76.20
C PRO A 5 -9.58 -24.77 74.80
N ARG A 6 -10.64 -25.26 74.14
CA ARG A 6 -10.65 -25.68 72.73
C ARG A 6 -10.61 -24.46 71.81
N ILE A 7 -9.64 -24.42 70.90
CA ILE A 7 -9.64 -23.50 69.75
C ILE A 7 -10.48 -24.12 68.62
N GLN A 8 -11.51 -23.40 68.19
CA GLN A 8 -12.32 -23.73 67.01
C GLN A 8 -11.50 -23.49 65.73
N LEU A 9 -11.17 -24.56 65.00
CA LEU A 9 -10.76 -24.44 63.59
C LEU A 9 -12.01 -24.34 62.72
N SER A 10 -12.24 -23.17 62.14
CA SER A 10 -13.27 -22.93 61.13
C SER A 10 -12.88 -23.63 59.83
N ARG A 11 -13.72 -24.57 59.37
CA ARG A 11 -13.63 -25.18 58.03
C ARG A 11 -14.01 -24.14 56.98
N ARG A 12 -13.02 -23.56 56.29
CA ARG A 12 -13.26 -22.83 55.04
C ARG A 12 -13.43 -23.84 53.91
N ILE A 13 -14.67 -23.96 53.42
CA ILE A 13 -15.00 -24.70 52.19
C ILE A 13 -14.48 -23.88 51.02
N LEU A 14 -13.47 -24.39 50.32
CA LEU A 14 -12.94 -23.80 49.09
C LEU A 14 -13.87 -24.23 47.94
N ALA A 15 -14.79 -23.36 47.53
CA ALA A 15 -15.59 -23.55 46.33
C ALA A 15 -14.71 -23.33 45.10
N VAL A 16 -14.32 -24.41 44.43
CA VAL A 16 -13.66 -24.37 43.12
C VAL A 16 -14.72 -24.01 42.09
N VAL A 17 -14.75 -22.74 41.68
CA VAL A 17 -15.56 -22.28 40.56
C VAL A 17 -14.83 -22.68 39.27
N PHE A 18 -15.32 -23.74 38.62
CA PHE A 18 -14.93 -24.06 37.24
C PHE A 18 -15.49 -22.96 36.33
N PHE A 19 -14.64 -22.01 35.93
CA PHE A 19 -14.92 -21.15 34.79
C PHE A 19 -14.89 -22.02 33.54
N ILE A 20 -16.07 -22.42 33.05
CA ILE A 20 -16.21 -22.87 31.67
C ILE A 20 -15.98 -21.62 30.82
N VAL A 21 -14.76 -21.46 30.31
CA VAL A 21 -14.49 -20.53 29.22
C VAL A 21 -15.25 -21.10 28.02
N ALA A 22 -16.40 -20.51 27.71
CA ALA A 22 -17.05 -20.73 26.44
C ALA A 22 -16.09 -20.21 25.37
N THR A 23 -15.31 -21.10 24.78
CA THR A 23 -14.61 -20.82 23.54
C THR A 23 -15.70 -20.52 22.52
N ALA A 24 -15.85 -19.25 22.14
CA ALA A 24 -16.61 -18.88 20.95
C ALA A 24 -15.93 -19.63 19.79
N GLY A 25 -16.49 -20.77 19.40
CA GLY A 25 -15.99 -21.56 18.30
C GLY A 25 -16.07 -20.71 17.05
N ILE A 26 -14.95 -20.55 16.34
CA ILE A 26 -14.94 -19.94 15.02
C ILE A 26 -15.78 -20.88 14.14
N ALA A 27 -16.96 -20.40 13.78
CA ALA A 27 -17.85 -21.03 12.83
C ALA A 27 -17.08 -21.23 11.50
N ALA A 28 -17.38 -22.25 10.68
CA ALA A 28 -16.68 -22.43 9.40
C ALA A 28 -16.71 -21.14 8.55
N GLU A 29 -15.54 -20.57 8.29
CA GLU A 29 -15.33 -19.39 7.47
C GLU A 29 -14.53 -19.78 6.23
N LEU A 30 -14.92 -19.22 5.10
CA LEU A 30 -14.26 -19.43 3.82
C LEU A 30 -13.25 -18.30 3.58
N HIS A 31 -12.07 -18.64 3.04
CA HIS A 31 -11.07 -17.62 2.74
C HIS A 31 -11.63 -16.56 1.76
N PRO A 32 -11.39 -15.24 1.95
CA PRO A 32 -12.06 -14.18 1.19
C PRO A 32 -11.85 -14.19 -0.34
N LEU A 33 -10.83 -14.90 -0.83
CA LEU A 33 -10.65 -15.12 -2.28
C LEU A 33 -11.80 -15.93 -2.91
N PHE A 34 -12.53 -16.72 -2.11
CA PHE A 34 -13.71 -17.44 -2.53
C PHE A 34 -14.95 -16.68 -2.08
N GLN A 35 -15.40 -15.80 -2.95
CA GLN A 35 -16.60 -14.98 -2.79
C GLN A 35 -17.33 -14.91 -4.13
N ASP A 36 -18.48 -14.25 -4.14
CA ASP A 36 -19.29 -14.17 -5.35
C ASP A 36 -18.46 -13.64 -6.52
N ASN A 37 -18.72 -14.17 -7.71
CA ASN A 37 -18.01 -13.84 -8.94
C ASN A 37 -16.56 -14.37 -9.04
N ALA A 38 -16.09 -15.23 -8.13
CA ALA A 38 -14.74 -15.80 -8.23
C ALA A 38 -14.50 -16.59 -9.53
N VAL A 39 -13.24 -16.64 -9.96
CA VAL A 39 -12.76 -17.49 -11.06
C VAL A 39 -11.80 -18.53 -10.49
N LEU A 40 -12.16 -19.82 -10.56
CA LEU A 40 -11.28 -20.91 -10.14
C LEU A 40 -10.42 -21.39 -11.32
N GLN A 41 -9.15 -21.69 -11.05
CA GLN A 41 -8.21 -22.15 -12.08
C GLN A 41 -8.62 -23.50 -12.68
N CYS A 42 -8.63 -23.59 -14.02
CA CYS A 42 -8.86 -24.82 -14.77
C CYS A 42 -7.57 -25.64 -14.93
N ASP A 43 -7.73 -26.90 -15.33
CA ASP A 43 -6.66 -27.86 -15.66
C ASP A 43 -5.59 -28.00 -14.56
N ALA A 44 -5.98 -27.77 -13.31
CA ALA A 44 -5.15 -27.85 -12.13
C ALA A 44 -5.97 -28.25 -10.91
N GLN A 45 -5.33 -28.87 -9.91
CA GLN A 45 -5.95 -29.00 -8.60
C GLN A 45 -6.21 -27.62 -8.01
N VAL A 46 -7.42 -27.40 -7.48
CA VAL A 46 -7.83 -26.13 -6.88
C VAL A 46 -7.93 -26.33 -5.37
N PRO A 47 -7.05 -25.70 -4.58
CA PRO A 47 -7.22 -25.68 -3.14
C PRO A 47 -8.40 -24.79 -2.79
N VAL A 48 -9.25 -25.25 -1.88
CA VAL A 48 -10.29 -24.43 -1.21
C VAL A 48 -10.04 -24.55 0.28
N TRP A 49 -9.95 -23.41 0.97
CA TRP A 49 -9.52 -23.37 2.37
C TRP A 49 -10.20 -22.25 3.15
N GLY A 50 -10.06 -22.32 4.47
CA GLY A 50 -10.61 -21.32 5.38
C GLY A 50 -10.29 -21.64 6.83
N ALA A 51 -11.00 -20.99 7.74
CA ALA A 51 -10.93 -21.20 9.18
C ALA A 51 -12.16 -21.97 9.67
N ALA A 52 -12.00 -22.75 10.73
CA ALA A 52 -13.09 -23.47 11.39
C ALA A 52 -12.65 -23.94 12.77
N ARG A 53 -13.59 -24.36 13.61
CA ARG A 53 -13.28 -24.91 14.94
C ARG A 53 -12.49 -26.22 14.81
N GLU A 54 -11.58 -26.47 15.76
CA GLU A 54 -10.84 -27.73 15.82
C GLU A 54 -11.78 -28.94 15.79
N GLY A 55 -11.46 -29.92 14.93
CA GLY A 55 -12.25 -31.15 14.78
C GLY A 55 -13.55 -30.99 13.98
N GLU A 56 -13.87 -29.80 13.49
CA GLU A 56 -15.06 -29.57 12.66
C GLU A 56 -14.95 -30.28 11.31
N LYS A 57 -15.99 -31.03 10.93
CA LYS A 57 -16.04 -31.70 9.62
C LYS A 57 -16.53 -30.70 8.57
N ILE A 58 -15.69 -30.42 7.59
CA ILE A 58 -15.99 -29.51 6.49
C ILE A 58 -16.26 -30.31 5.22
N ILE A 59 -17.34 -29.98 4.52
CA ILE A 59 -17.73 -30.57 3.23
C ILE A 59 -17.84 -29.45 2.20
N VAL A 60 -17.07 -29.56 1.12
CA VAL A 60 -17.05 -28.62 0.01
C VAL A 60 -17.70 -29.26 -1.21
N THR A 61 -18.65 -28.56 -1.83
CA THR A 61 -19.32 -28.99 -3.06
C THR A 61 -19.17 -27.93 -4.15
N PHE A 62 -18.63 -28.32 -5.31
CA PHE A 62 -18.51 -27.46 -6.48
C PHE A 62 -18.29 -28.30 -7.76
N GLY A 63 -18.86 -27.89 -8.88
CA GLY A 63 -18.54 -28.52 -10.17
C GLY A 63 -18.86 -30.02 -10.27
N GLY A 64 -19.83 -30.52 -9.48
CA GLY A 64 -20.14 -31.96 -9.38
C GLY A 64 -19.21 -32.74 -8.45
N GLN A 65 -18.23 -32.08 -7.82
CA GLN A 65 -17.35 -32.67 -6.83
C GLN A 65 -17.90 -32.43 -5.42
N THR A 66 -17.74 -33.41 -4.54
CA THR A 66 -17.99 -33.30 -3.10
C THR A 66 -16.77 -33.86 -2.38
N VAL A 67 -16.05 -33.00 -1.66
CA VAL A 67 -14.82 -33.35 -0.93
C VAL A 67 -14.98 -32.94 0.53
N SER A 68 -14.45 -33.72 1.47
CA SER A 68 -14.52 -33.39 2.89
C SER A 68 -13.15 -33.44 3.57
N THR A 69 -12.99 -32.64 4.60
CA THR A 69 -11.84 -32.66 5.52
C THR A 69 -12.31 -32.43 6.95
N VAL A 70 -11.37 -32.53 7.89
CA VAL A 70 -11.54 -32.08 9.27
C VAL A 70 -10.60 -30.90 9.50
N ALA A 71 -11.09 -29.87 10.18
CA ALA A 71 -10.29 -28.70 10.54
C ALA A 71 -9.28 -29.03 11.64
N THR A 72 -8.04 -28.55 11.47
CA THR A 72 -6.94 -28.71 12.43
C THR A 72 -6.18 -27.39 12.59
N ASN A 73 -5.75 -27.10 13.82
CA ASN A 73 -5.14 -25.83 14.22
C ASN A 73 -5.96 -24.60 13.78
N GLY A 74 -7.29 -24.70 13.87
CA GLY A 74 -8.21 -23.62 13.49
C GLY A 74 -8.35 -23.38 11.98
N ALA A 75 -7.78 -24.24 11.12
CA ALA A 75 -7.79 -24.11 9.67
C ALA A 75 -8.24 -25.39 8.97
N TRP A 76 -8.74 -25.28 7.75
CA TRP A 76 -9.09 -26.42 6.91
C TRP A 76 -8.73 -26.16 5.46
N LYS A 77 -8.46 -27.24 4.71
CA LYS A 77 -8.21 -27.18 3.27
C LYS A 77 -8.65 -28.48 2.61
N VAL A 78 -9.28 -28.35 1.45
CA VAL A 78 -9.56 -29.47 0.52
C VAL A 78 -8.93 -29.17 -0.83
N TRP A 79 -8.77 -30.21 -1.64
CA TRP A 79 -8.35 -30.09 -3.03
C TRP A 79 -9.46 -30.58 -3.94
N LEU A 80 -9.98 -29.68 -4.79
CA LEU A 80 -10.83 -30.08 -5.91
C LEU A 80 -9.92 -30.64 -7.03
N ALA A 81 -10.35 -31.73 -7.64
CA ALA A 81 -9.70 -32.31 -8.80
C ALA A 81 -9.71 -31.32 -9.99
N PRO A 82 -8.77 -31.45 -10.95
CA PRO A 82 -8.72 -30.60 -12.12
C PRO A 82 -10.05 -30.53 -12.88
N MET A 83 -10.50 -29.31 -13.15
CA MET A 83 -11.72 -29.03 -13.89
C MET A 83 -11.39 -28.43 -15.26
N LYS A 84 -12.20 -28.75 -16.26
CA LYS A 84 -12.10 -28.08 -17.57
C LYS A 84 -12.63 -26.64 -17.48
N PRO A 85 -12.15 -25.74 -18.35
CA PRO A 85 -12.76 -24.42 -18.51
C PRO A 85 -14.29 -24.52 -18.64
N ASP A 86 -15.01 -23.73 -17.86
CA ASP A 86 -16.47 -23.67 -17.88
C ASP A 86 -16.93 -22.26 -17.51
N ALA A 87 -17.54 -21.58 -18.48
CA ALA A 87 -18.08 -20.24 -18.35
C ALA A 87 -19.44 -20.21 -17.62
N THR A 88 -20.03 -21.38 -17.33
CA THR A 88 -21.32 -21.51 -16.65
C THR A 88 -21.18 -21.14 -15.18
N PRO A 89 -21.91 -20.11 -14.69
CA PRO A 89 -21.96 -19.77 -13.29
C PRO A 89 -22.43 -20.96 -12.43
N ARG A 90 -21.68 -21.29 -11.38
CA ARG A 90 -22.01 -22.35 -10.41
C ARG A 90 -21.92 -21.83 -8.99
N THR A 91 -22.52 -22.58 -8.07
CA THR A 91 -22.47 -22.31 -6.64
C THR A 91 -21.41 -23.19 -5.97
N LEU A 92 -20.47 -22.57 -5.27
CA LEU A 92 -19.56 -23.23 -4.33
C LEU A 92 -20.23 -23.23 -2.94
N THR A 93 -20.40 -24.41 -2.35
CA THR A 93 -21.00 -24.55 -1.02
C THR A 93 -20.00 -25.19 -0.07
N VAL A 94 -19.81 -24.59 1.10
CA VAL A 94 -19.00 -25.12 2.19
C VAL A 94 -19.90 -25.34 3.39
N ARG A 95 -20.00 -26.58 3.86
CA ARG A 95 -20.82 -26.98 5.00
C ARG A 95 -19.92 -27.46 6.13
N GLY A 96 -20.03 -26.82 7.29
CA GLY A 96 -19.53 -27.27 8.58
C GLY A 96 -20.65 -27.20 9.61
N ASP A 97 -20.36 -26.66 10.79
CA ASP A 97 -21.35 -26.28 11.81
C ASP A 97 -22.31 -25.19 11.27
N ASN A 98 -21.88 -24.47 10.24
CA ASN A 98 -22.61 -23.45 9.48
C ASN A 98 -22.34 -23.62 7.97
N THR A 99 -23.17 -23.01 7.12
CA THR A 99 -23.06 -23.14 5.66
C THR A 99 -22.69 -21.81 5.02
N CYS A 100 -21.57 -21.79 4.31
CA CYS A 100 -21.19 -20.69 3.41
C CYS A 100 -21.59 -21.05 1.98
N VAL A 101 -22.21 -20.11 1.29
CA VAL A 101 -22.65 -20.25 -0.10
C VAL A 101 -22.03 -19.11 -0.90
N VAL A 102 -21.32 -19.47 -1.96
CA VAL A 102 -20.70 -18.53 -2.89
C VAL A 102 -21.26 -18.79 -4.28
N THR A 103 -21.77 -17.75 -4.91
CA THR A 103 -22.52 -17.81 -6.16
C THR A 103 -21.72 -17.20 -7.32
N ASN A 104 -22.20 -17.46 -8.54
CA ASN A 104 -21.57 -16.99 -9.76
C ASN A 104 -20.07 -17.35 -9.88
N VAL A 105 -19.65 -18.53 -9.43
CA VAL A 105 -18.26 -18.98 -9.58
C VAL A 105 -18.11 -19.66 -10.94
N VAL A 106 -17.07 -19.30 -11.70
CA VAL A 106 -16.73 -19.91 -13.00
C VAL A 106 -15.37 -20.59 -12.94
N VAL A 107 -15.09 -21.47 -13.90
CA VAL A 107 -13.80 -22.17 -14.02
C VAL A 107 -13.07 -21.66 -15.25
N GLY A 108 -11.88 -21.09 -15.05
CA GLY A 108 -11.13 -20.40 -16.10
C GLY A 108 -9.64 -20.29 -15.78
N GLU A 109 -8.98 -19.30 -16.37
CA GLU A 109 -7.55 -19.04 -16.17
C GLU A 109 -7.36 -17.88 -15.20
N VAL A 110 -6.55 -18.10 -14.16
CA VAL A 110 -6.28 -17.09 -13.14
C VAL A 110 -4.85 -16.60 -13.29
N TRP A 111 -4.67 -15.29 -13.35
CA TRP A 111 -3.36 -14.64 -13.44
C TRP A 111 -3.21 -13.61 -12.32
N ILE A 112 -2.03 -13.55 -11.71
CA ILE A 112 -1.71 -12.47 -10.77
C ILE A 112 -1.10 -11.32 -11.55
N ALA A 113 -1.68 -10.13 -11.43
CA ALA A 113 -1.18 -8.89 -11.97
C ALA A 113 -0.54 -8.07 -10.84
N SER A 114 0.79 -7.94 -10.86
CA SER A 114 1.55 -7.34 -9.76
C SER A 114 2.68 -6.43 -10.23
N GLY A 115 3.29 -5.72 -9.27
CA GLY A 115 4.33 -4.74 -9.51
C GLY A 115 3.97 -3.38 -8.91
N GLN A 116 4.37 -2.32 -9.59
CA GLN A 116 4.23 -0.95 -9.09
C GLN A 116 3.25 -0.11 -9.93
N SER A 117 3.47 1.19 -10.01
CA SER A 117 2.52 2.21 -10.49
C SER A 117 2.02 1.96 -11.92
N ASN A 118 2.86 1.42 -12.81
CA ASN A 118 2.46 1.07 -14.17
C ASN A 118 1.49 -0.14 -14.23
N MET A 119 1.58 -1.09 -13.28
CA MET A 119 0.58 -2.14 -13.09
C MET A 119 -0.65 -1.62 -12.32
N GLU A 120 -0.44 -0.75 -11.34
CA GLU A 120 -1.50 -0.16 -10.51
C GLU A 120 -2.44 0.73 -11.31
N ARG A 121 -1.93 1.38 -12.37
CA ARG A 121 -2.69 2.33 -13.18
C ARG A 121 -3.98 1.71 -13.69
N GLN A 122 -5.09 2.33 -13.28
CA GLN A 122 -6.43 1.92 -13.67
C GLN A 122 -6.76 2.37 -15.11
N LEU A 123 -7.77 1.74 -15.72
CA LEU A 123 -8.23 2.14 -17.07
C LEU A 123 -8.86 3.53 -17.06
N GLY A 124 -9.59 3.86 -15.99
CA GLY A 124 -10.24 5.16 -15.81
C GLY A 124 -9.27 6.30 -15.54
N LEU A 125 -9.83 7.51 -15.41
CA LEU A 125 -9.05 8.71 -15.13
C LEU A 125 -8.35 8.62 -13.76
N ARG A 126 -7.13 9.17 -13.68
CA ARG A 126 -6.36 9.34 -12.44
C ARG A 126 -5.77 10.74 -12.41
N VAL A 127 -5.99 11.46 -11.32
CA VAL A 127 -5.47 12.83 -11.15
C VAL A 127 -3.94 12.80 -11.27
N GLY A 128 -3.39 13.79 -11.98
CA GLY A 128 -1.94 13.90 -12.21
C GLY A 128 -1.38 12.96 -13.28
N GLN A 129 -2.20 12.18 -13.98
CA GLN A 129 -1.77 11.27 -15.04
C GLN A 129 -2.56 11.49 -16.33
N LYS A 130 -1.91 11.32 -17.48
CA LYS A 130 -2.58 11.37 -18.80
C LYS A 130 -3.71 10.31 -18.86
N PRO A 131 -4.85 10.56 -19.51
CA PRO A 131 -5.84 9.50 -19.73
C PRO A 131 -5.22 8.33 -20.51
N ILE A 132 -5.62 7.09 -20.21
CA ILE A 132 -5.21 5.92 -21.01
C ILE A 132 -5.70 6.12 -22.45
N VAL A 133 -4.87 5.77 -23.44
CA VAL A 133 -5.26 5.87 -24.85
C VAL A 133 -6.52 5.03 -25.10
N ASN A 134 -7.53 5.66 -25.69
CA ASN A 134 -8.87 5.10 -25.98
C ASN A 134 -9.70 4.65 -24.76
N TRP A 135 -9.42 5.16 -23.55
CA TRP A 135 -10.09 4.69 -22.34
C TRP A 135 -11.63 4.79 -22.39
N GLU A 136 -12.20 5.82 -23.03
CA GLU A 136 -13.65 6.00 -23.16
C GLU A 136 -14.27 4.89 -24.02
N GLN A 137 -13.66 4.61 -25.17
CA GLN A 137 -14.10 3.59 -26.11
C GLN A 137 -13.99 2.19 -25.47
N GLU A 138 -12.86 1.92 -24.80
CA GLU A 138 -12.62 0.66 -24.12
C GLU A 138 -13.61 0.45 -22.96
N THR A 139 -13.86 1.50 -22.18
CA THR A 139 -14.84 1.45 -21.08
C THR A 139 -16.24 1.15 -21.62
N ALA A 140 -16.70 1.86 -22.65
CA ALA A 140 -18.01 1.63 -23.25
C ALA A 140 -18.17 0.23 -23.86
N ALA A 141 -17.06 -0.34 -24.38
CA ALA A 141 -17.02 -1.65 -25.01
C ALA A 141 -16.85 -2.82 -24.02
N ALA A 142 -16.47 -2.57 -22.76
CA ALA A 142 -16.10 -3.58 -21.76
C ALA A 142 -17.27 -4.43 -21.23
N LYS A 143 -18.02 -5.09 -22.11
CA LYS A 143 -19.14 -5.98 -21.79
C LYS A 143 -18.65 -7.42 -21.74
N HIS A 144 -17.75 -7.71 -20.80
CA HIS A 144 -17.03 -8.99 -20.75
C HIS A 144 -17.24 -9.72 -19.41
N PRO A 145 -18.41 -10.32 -19.15
CA PRO A 145 -18.72 -10.92 -17.85
C PRO A 145 -17.84 -12.14 -17.48
N GLN A 146 -17.10 -12.67 -18.45
CA GLN A 146 -16.13 -13.75 -18.30
C GLN A 146 -14.71 -13.26 -17.97
N ILE A 147 -14.49 -11.94 -17.93
CA ILE A 147 -13.28 -11.31 -17.40
C ILE A 147 -13.63 -10.72 -16.04
N ARG A 148 -12.84 -11.04 -15.02
CA ARG A 148 -13.11 -10.62 -13.65
C ARG A 148 -11.81 -10.24 -12.95
N GLN A 149 -11.87 -9.26 -12.05
CA GLN A 149 -10.72 -8.82 -11.27
C GLN A 149 -11.00 -8.98 -9.79
N PHE A 150 -10.06 -9.55 -9.03
CA PHE A 150 -9.98 -9.42 -7.58
C PHE A 150 -8.93 -8.36 -7.26
N TYR A 151 -9.34 -7.22 -6.71
CA TYR A 151 -8.39 -6.21 -6.26
C TYR A 151 -7.96 -6.48 -4.82
N VAL A 152 -6.63 -6.55 -4.59
CA VAL A 152 -6.02 -6.65 -3.27
C VAL A 152 -5.69 -5.24 -2.79
N PRO A 153 -6.35 -4.72 -1.73
CA PRO A 153 -6.05 -3.41 -1.17
C PRO A 153 -4.61 -3.33 -0.69
N GLN A 154 -3.98 -2.19 -0.97
CA GLN A 154 -2.63 -1.84 -0.53
C GLN A 154 -2.49 -2.01 0.98
N THR A 155 -1.74 -3.05 1.38
CA THR A 155 -1.58 -3.45 2.78
C THR A 155 -0.12 -3.83 3.03
N LYS A 156 0.53 -3.17 3.99
CA LYS A 156 1.86 -3.58 4.48
C LYS A 156 1.68 -4.49 5.69
N ALA A 157 2.59 -5.46 5.84
CA ALA A 157 2.68 -6.25 7.06
C ALA A 157 4.11 -6.69 7.34
N PHE A 158 4.53 -6.63 8.60
CA PHE A 158 5.85 -7.13 9.01
C PHE A 158 5.94 -8.66 9.06
N THR A 159 4.78 -9.34 9.14
CA THR A 159 4.68 -10.79 9.12
C THR A 159 3.67 -11.24 8.06
N PRO A 160 3.87 -12.42 7.45
CA PRO A 160 2.95 -12.96 6.44
C PRO A 160 1.51 -12.99 6.96
N GLN A 161 0.60 -12.35 6.24
CA GLN A 161 -0.83 -12.38 6.53
C GLN A 161 -1.46 -13.64 5.89
N THR A 162 -2.53 -14.14 6.50
CA THR A 162 -3.24 -15.36 6.04
C THR A 162 -4.58 -15.07 5.37
N SER A 163 -4.96 -13.79 5.26
CA SER A 163 -6.25 -13.36 4.72
C SER A 163 -6.08 -12.16 3.80
N ALA A 164 -6.51 -12.31 2.55
CA ALA A 164 -6.52 -11.23 1.56
C ALA A 164 -7.81 -10.42 1.72
N LYS A 165 -7.70 -9.13 2.00
CA LYS A 165 -8.85 -8.22 1.82
C LYS A 165 -9.09 -8.03 0.31
N GLY A 166 -10.33 -7.79 -0.12
CA GLY A 166 -10.64 -7.51 -1.52
C GLY A 166 -12.04 -7.93 -1.96
N SER A 167 -12.37 -7.63 -3.21
CA SER A 167 -13.64 -7.99 -3.84
C SER A 167 -13.43 -8.41 -5.31
N TRP A 168 -14.21 -9.38 -5.80
CA TRP A 168 -14.26 -9.76 -7.20
C TRP A 168 -15.25 -8.86 -7.93
N SER A 169 -14.78 -8.21 -8.98
CA SER A 169 -15.59 -7.39 -9.87
C SER A 169 -15.69 -8.05 -11.24
N VAL A 170 -16.92 -8.15 -11.75
CA VAL A 170 -17.18 -8.57 -13.13
C VAL A 170 -16.88 -7.40 -14.06
N CYS A 171 -16.20 -7.63 -15.17
CA CYS A 171 -15.89 -6.59 -16.16
C CYS A 171 -17.16 -6.12 -16.87
N SER A 172 -17.54 -4.87 -16.59
CA SER A 172 -18.63 -4.13 -17.21
C SER A 172 -18.18 -2.68 -17.45
N PRO A 173 -18.90 -1.89 -18.27
CA PRO A 173 -18.61 -0.46 -18.44
C PRO A 173 -18.54 0.33 -17.12
N GLU A 174 -19.27 -0.11 -16.09
CA GLU A 174 -19.33 0.56 -14.79
C GLU A 174 -18.11 0.25 -13.91
N THR A 175 -17.53 -0.96 -14.02
CA THR A 175 -16.48 -1.47 -13.12
C THR A 175 -15.08 -1.43 -13.75
N VAL A 176 -14.97 -1.52 -15.07
CA VAL A 176 -13.68 -1.67 -15.77
C VAL A 176 -12.76 -0.47 -15.57
N LYS A 177 -13.32 0.71 -15.28
CA LYS A 177 -12.55 1.93 -14.96
C LYS A 177 -11.61 1.74 -13.76
N ASP A 178 -11.96 0.83 -12.83
CA ASP A 178 -11.19 0.53 -11.63
C ASP A 178 -10.27 -0.71 -11.82
N PHE A 179 -10.28 -1.32 -13.01
CA PHE A 179 -9.39 -2.42 -13.34
C PHE A 179 -8.00 -1.88 -13.65
N THR A 180 -6.95 -2.64 -13.32
CA THR A 180 -5.62 -2.36 -13.88
C THR A 180 -5.71 -2.32 -15.40
N ALA A 181 -5.23 -1.24 -16.04
CA ALA A 181 -5.28 -1.09 -17.48
C ALA A 181 -4.51 -2.21 -18.18
N VAL A 182 -3.31 -2.53 -17.67
CA VAL A 182 -2.47 -3.61 -18.21
C VAL A 182 -3.15 -4.97 -18.04
N GLY A 183 -3.68 -5.26 -16.85
CA GLY A 183 -4.39 -6.51 -16.60
C GLY A 183 -5.68 -6.65 -17.41
N TYR A 184 -6.42 -5.56 -17.63
CA TYR A 184 -7.60 -5.53 -18.50
C TYR A 184 -7.24 -5.86 -19.95
N PHE A 185 -6.28 -5.16 -20.56
CA PHE A 185 -5.90 -5.42 -21.95
C PHE A 185 -5.32 -6.83 -22.12
N PHE A 186 -4.52 -7.30 -21.16
CA PHE A 186 -4.04 -8.68 -21.11
C PHE A 186 -5.20 -9.69 -21.12
N ALA A 187 -6.16 -9.52 -20.20
CA ALA A 187 -7.29 -10.43 -20.06
C ALA A 187 -8.22 -10.38 -21.28
N ARG A 188 -8.48 -9.19 -21.85
CA ARG A 188 -9.30 -8.99 -23.04
C ARG A 188 -8.72 -9.74 -24.24
N ASP A 189 -7.42 -9.56 -24.49
CA ASP A 189 -6.76 -10.15 -25.65
C ASP A 189 -6.57 -11.67 -25.47
N LEU A 190 -6.27 -12.13 -24.26
CA LEU A 190 -6.19 -13.56 -23.95
C LEU A 190 -7.57 -14.23 -24.06
N PHE A 191 -8.64 -13.59 -23.56
CA PHE A 191 -10.02 -14.06 -23.71
C PHE A 191 -10.43 -14.13 -25.18
N ALA A 192 -10.10 -13.11 -25.99
CA ALA A 192 -10.40 -13.10 -27.42
C ALA A 192 -9.78 -14.30 -28.14
N ALA A 193 -8.54 -14.66 -27.78
CA ALA A 193 -7.80 -15.77 -28.36
C ALA A 193 -8.27 -17.15 -27.86
N ARG A 194 -8.67 -17.27 -26.58
CA ARG A 194 -8.91 -18.56 -25.92
C ARG A 194 -10.38 -18.89 -25.68
N ARG A 195 -11.24 -17.88 -25.55
CA ARG A 195 -12.65 -18.00 -25.16
C ARG A 195 -12.86 -18.74 -23.83
N VAL A 196 -11.89 -18.62 -22.92
CA VAL A 196 -11.90 -19.20 -21.57
C VAL A 196 -12.05 -18.06 -20.55
N PRO A 197 -12.87 -18.18 -19.48
CA PRO A 197 -12.99 -17.12 -18.48
C PRO A 197 -11.62 -16.73 -17.91
N ILE A 198 -11.38 -15.44 -17.69
CA ILE A 198 -10.10 -14.93 -17.18
C ILE A 198 -10.32 -14.21 -15.86
N GLY A 199 -9.62 -14.67 -14.81
CA GLY A 199 -9.54 -14.00 -13.52
C GLY A 199 -8.20 -13.28 -13.37
N ILE A 200 -8.22 -12.00 -13.03
CA ILE A 200 -7.04 -11.22 -12.67
C ILE A 200 -7.04 -10.97 -11.18
N ILE A 201 -6.02 -11.43 -10.46
CA ILE A 201 -5.78 -11.01 -9.08
C ILE A 201 -4.82 -9.83 -9.13
N HIS A 202 -5.32 -8.62 -8.93
CA HIS A 202 -4.57 -7.38 -9.01
C HIS A 202 -3.97 -7.02 -7.63
N SER A 203 -2.66 -7.09 -7.52
CA SER A 203 -1.89 -6.85 -6.28
C SER A 203 -0.66 -6.01 -6.60
N SER A 204 -0.79 -4.69 -6.56
CA SER A 204 0.29 -3.76 -6.94
C SER A 204 0.29 -2.49 -6.09
N TRP A 205 1.45 -1.85 -5.95
CA TRP A 205 1.59 -0.58 -5.23
C TRP A 205 2.71 0.27 -5.83
N GLY A 206 2.36 1.48 -6.29
CA GLY A 206 3.25 2.47 -6.86
C GLY A 206 4.45 2.85 -5.99
N GLY A 207 5.59 3.10 -6.64
CA GLY A 207 6.83 3.51 -5.98
C GLY A 207 7.58 2.38 -5.25
N THR A 208 7.15 1.13 -5.37
CA THR A 208 7.70 0.04 -4.56
C THR A 208 8.74 -0.79 -5.33
N PRO A 209 9.89 -1.11 -4.71
CA PRO A 209 10.95 -1.89 -5.33
C PRO A 209 10.74 -3.40 -5.13
N ALA A 210 11.42 -4.24 -5.93
CA ALA A 210 11.22 -5.69 -5.94
C ALA A 210 11.44 -6.39 -4.58
N GLU A 211 12.31 -5.86 -3.73
CA GLU A 211 12.55 -6.41 -2.39
C GLU A 211 11.32 -6.33 -1.47
N ALA A 212 10.44 -5.35 -1.65
CA ALA A 212 9.20 -5.26 -0.89
C ALA A 212 8.26 -6.45 -1.18
N TRP A 213 8.37 -7.00 -2.39
CA TRP A 213 7.57 -8.10 -2.93
C TRP A 213 8.24 -9.48 -2.82
N THR A 214 9.42 -9.56 -2.20
CA THR A 214 10.14 -10.82 -1.98
C THR A 214 10.02 -11.27 -0.54
N SER A 215 9.80 -12.56 -0.28
CA SER A 215 9.74 -13.06 1.09
C SER A 215 11.07 -12.90 1.83
N GLU A 216 11.02 -12.90 3.16
CA GLU A 216 12.22 -12.90 4.00
C GLU A 216 13.18 -14.05 3.61
N ALA A 217 12.64 -15.25 3.39
CA ALA A 217 13.42 -16.43 3.01
C ALA A 217 14.05 -16.29 1.60
N GLY A 218 13.43 -15.52 0.70
CA GLY A 218 13.99 -15.19 -0.60
C GLY A 218 15.16 -14.20 -0.47
N LEU A 219 14.95 -13.13 0.31
CA LEU A 219 15.93 -12.06 0.48
C LEU A 219 17.14 -12.43 1.34
N GLN A 220 16.99 -13.31 2.34
CA GLN A 220 18.11 -13.76 3.18
C GLN A 220 19.26 -14.40 2.40
N LYS A 221 18.99 -14.87 1.18
CA LYS A 221 19.99 -15.46 0.28
C LYS A 221 20.85 -14.39 -0.42
N LEU A 222 20.48 -13.12 -0.31
CA LEU A 222 21.14 -12.00 -0.95
C LEU A 222 21.90 -11.17 0.10
N PRO A 223 23.23 -11.04 0.00
CA PRO A 223 24.05 -10.37 1.02
C PRO A 223 23.59 -8.95 1.36
N ASP A 224 23.16 -8.19 0.36
CA ASP A 224 22.73 -6.80 0.51
C ASP A 224 21.50 -6.63 1.42
N PHE A 225 20.73 -7.69 1.62
CA PHE A 225 19.48 -7.65 2.40
C PHE A 225 19.63 -8.21 3.82
N VAL A 226 20.79 -8.75 4.21
CA VAL A 226 21.01 -9.28 5.57
C VAL A 226 20.82 -8.19 6.64
N GLY A 227 21.44 -7.02 6.44
CA GLY A 227 21.31 -5.87 7.33
C GLY A 227 19.89 -5.30 7.39
N PRO A 228 19.29 -4.93 6.24
CA PRO A 228 17.91 -4.44 6.18
C PRO A 228 16.88 -5.39 6.83
N LEU A 229 17.02 -6.71 6.66
CA LEU A 229 16.12 -7.68 7.29
C LEU A 229 16.31 -7.77 8.80
N ALA A 230 17.55 -7.65 9.30
CA ALA A 230 17.80 -7.61 10.75
C ALA A 230 17.17 -6.35 11.38
N GLU A 231 17.27 -5.20 10.70
CA GLU A 231 16.63 -3.95 11.13
C GLU A 231 15.10 -4.07 11.09
N LEU A 232 14.52 -4.67 10.04
CA LEU A 232 13.08 -4.91 9.95
C LEU A 232 12.57 -5.80 11.09
N LYS A 233 13.28 -6.88 11.42
CA LYS A 233 12.92 -7.77 12.53
C LYS A 233 12.96 -7.05 13.87
N LYS A 234 13.98 -6.22 14.09
CA LYS A 234 14.09 -5.39 15.29
C LYS A 234 12.88 -4.46 15.42
N PHE A 235 12.47 -3.80 14.34
CA PHE A 235 11.33 -2.88 14.35
C PHE A 235 9.97 -3.59 14.45
N ALA A 236 9.84 -4.77 13.86
CA ALA A 236 8.65 -5.59 14.03
C ALA A 236 8.47 -6.05 15.49
N ALA A 237 9.56 -6.27 16.22
CA ALA A 237 9.54 -6.67 17.62
C ALA A 237 9.28 -5.49 18.59
N ASP A 238 9.73 -4.28 18.24
CA ASP A 238 9.51 -3.07 19.04
C ASP A 238 9.21 -1.85 18.14
N PRO A 239 7.92 -1.63 17.80
CA PRO A 239 7.52 -0.49 16.97
C PRO A 239 7.83 0.89 17.60
N GLU A 240 7.86 0.97 18.92
CA GLU A 240 8.14 2.22 19.64
C GLU A 240 9.63 2.56 19.61
N LEU A 241 10.51 1.55 19.63
CA LEU A 241 11.92 1.73 19.31
C LEU A 241 12.11 2.20 17.86
N ALA A 242 11.41 1.59 16.90
CA ALA A 242 11.47 2.00 15.49
C ALA A 242 11.12 3.48 15.32
N ARG A 243 10.03 3.91 15.95
CA ARG A 243 9.57 5.31 15.95
C ARG A 243 10.62 6.24 16.55
N ARG A 244 11.15 5.93 17.73
CA ARG A 244 12.15 6.76 18.43
C ARG A 244 13.46 6.86 17.65
N GLU A 245 13.99 5.76 17.13
CA GLU A 245 15.22 5.75 16.35
C GLU A 245 15.06 6.52 15.03
N THR A 246 13.92 6.34 14.34
CA THR A 246 13.62 7.08 13.12
C THR A 246 13.51 8.58 13.39
N GLN A 247 12.77 8.97 14.43
CA GLN A 247 12.66 10.38 14.82
C GLN A 247 14.01 11.00 15.17
N ALA A 248 14.86 10.27 15.90
CA ALA A 248 16.21 10.73 16.22
C ALA A 248 17.09 10.88 14.97
N LYS A 249 17.04 9.90 14.05
CA LYS A 249 17.77 9.96 12.77
C LYS A 249 17.30 11.15 11.92
N GLN A 250 15.98 11.38 11.84
CA GLN A 250 15.40 12.50 11.10
C GLN A 250 15.75 13.85 11.73
N ALA A 251 15.67 13.97 13.06
CA ALA A 251 16.09 15.18 13.76
C ALA A 251 17.56 15.51 13.49
N ALA A 252 18.45 14.50 13.60
CA ALA A 252 19.87 14.67 13.29
C ALA A 252 20.12 15.03 11.81
N TRP A 253 19.31 14.51 10.88
CA TRP A 253 19.37 14.90 9.48
C TRP A 253 18.99 16.37 9.30
N TYR A 254 17.86 16.83 9.86
CA TYR A 254 17.44 18.24 9.81
C TYR A 254 18.50 19.16 10.41
N GLU A 255 19.03 18.84 11.59
CA GLU A 255 20.10 19.63 12.23
C GLU A 255 21.35 19.75 11.33
N LYS A 256 21.64 18.71 10.55
CA LYS A 256 22.78 18.71 9.63
C LYS A 256 22.53 19.58 8.40
N VAL A 257 21.35 19.47 7.78
CA VAL A 257 21.11 19.95 6.41
C VAL A 257 20.24 21.20 6.31
N ASP A 258 19.37 21.46 7.28
CA ASP A 258 18.41 22.57 7.27
C ASP A 258 18.92 23.71 8.18
N PRO A 259 19.30 24.89 7.63
CA PRO A 259 19.73 26.03 8.44
C PRO A 259 18.71 26.46 9.50
N GLY A 260 17.41 26.30 9.24
CA GLY A 260 16.34 26.65 10.20
C GLY A 260 16.20 25.66 11.36
N SER A 261 16.84 24.49 11.26
CA SER A 261 16.82 23.42 12.28
C SER A 261 18.15 23.24 13.00
N LYS A 262 19.18 24.02 12.68
CA LYS A 262 20.48 23.94 13.36
C LYS A 262 20.35 24.35 14.84
N PRO A 263 21.18 23.79 15.74
CA PRO A 263 21.26 24.29 17.11
C PRO A 263 21.47 25.82 17.13
N GLY A 264 20.57 26.53 17.83
CA GLY A 264 20.57 28.00 17.91
C GLY A 264 19.82 28.74 16.79
N ALA A 265 19.27 28.03 15.81
CA ALA A 265 18.41 28.65 14.80
C ALA A 265 17.09 29.13 15.41
N THR A 266 16.57 30.26 14.91
CA THR A 266 15.38 30.93 15.44
C THR A 266 14.19 30.90 14.49
N TRP A 267 14.20 30.03 13.46
CA TRP A 267 13.19 30.04 12.41
C TRP A 267 11.80 29.61 12.87
N SER A 268 11.70 28.86 13.96
CA SER A 268 10.45 28.57 14.67
C SER A 268 10.11 29.59 15.77
N ALA A 269 11.05 30.45 16.16
CA ALA A 269 10.92 31.34 17.31
C ALA A 269 9.86 32.44 17.08
N SER A 270 9.27 32.94 18.18
CA SER A 270 8.20 33.92 18.13
C SER A 270 8.65 35.31 17.67
N ASP A 271 9.93 35.63 17.85
CA ASP A 271 10.55 36.95 17.70
C ASP A 271 11.40 37.09 16.44
N LEU A 272 11.47 36.05 15.60
CA LEU A 272 12.15 36.17 14.30
C LEU A 272 11.37 37.10 13.38
N GLU A 273 12.02 38.20 13.01
CA GLU A 273 11.65 39.06 11.90
C GLU A 273 11.94 38.35 10.57
N ALA A 274 10.88 38.08 9.79
CA ALA A 274 10.95 37.35 8.53
C ALA A 274 10.58 38.24 7.33
N GLY A 275 10.89 39.54 7.41
CA GLY A 275 10.60 40.51 6.36
C GLY A 275 11.39 40.28 5.07
N ASP A 276 12.56 39.63 5.16
CA ASP A 276 13.41 39.21 4.05
C ASP A 276 12.92 37.92 3.35
N TRP A 277 11.88 37.26 3.89
CA TRP A 277 11.33 36.04 3.30
C TRP A 277 10.32 36.39 2.20
N ASN A 278 10.26 35.52 1.18
CA ASN A 278 9.37 35.70 0.05
C ASN A 278 7.91 35.69 0.50
N ALA A 279 7.09 36.56 -0.09
CA ALA A 279 5.65 36.47 0.11
C ALA A 279 5.10 35.31 -0.73
N MET A 280 4.22 34.50 -0.13
CA MET A 280 3.52 33.41 -0.81
C MET A 280 2.06 33.42 -0.40
N THR A 281 1.16 33.30 -1.38
CA THR A 281 -0.28 33.16 -1.11
C THR A 281 -0.61 31.68 -1.00
N LEU A 282 -1.12 31.27 0.18
CA LEU A 282 -1.51 29.89 0.48
C LEU A 282 -3.03 29.81 0.71
N PRO A 283 -3.69 28.67 0.43
CA PRO A 283 -3.08 27.40 0.04
C PRO A 283 -2.66 27.36 -1.44
N ALA A 284 -1.50 26.77 -1.71
CA ALA A 284 -0.99 26.49 -3.05
C ALA A 284 0.13 25.45 -3.01
N PHE A 285 0.31 24.73 -4.11
CA PHE A 285 1.60 24.09 -4.40
C PHE A 285 2.64 25.17 -4.66
N TRP A 286 3.81 25.08 -4.01
CA TRP A 286 4.82 26.13 -4.10
C TRP A 286 5.43 26.24 -5.50
N GLU A 287 5.31 25.22 -6.35
CA GLU A 287 5.76 25.20 -7.75
C GLU A 287 5.01 26.27 -8.54
N SER A 288 3.72 26.44 -8.22
CA SER A 288 2.86 27.46 -8.81
C SER A 288 2.94 28.81 -8.08
N ALA A 289 3.61 28.87 -6.93
CA ALA A 289 3.61 30.02 -6.03
C ALA A 289 5.02 30.60 -5.75
N GLY A 290 6.00 30.31 -6.61
CA GLY A 290 7.30 30.99 -6.64
C GLY A 290 8.53 30.09 -6.45
N TYR A 291 8.35 28.79 -6.21
CA TYR A 291 9.43 27.79 -6.11
C TYR A 291 9.23 26.65 -7.12
N PRO A 292 9.38 26.91 -8.43
CA PRO A 292 9.29 25.86 -9.44
C PRO A 292 10.39 24.81 -9.25
N ASP A 293 10.05 23.54 -9.50
CA ASP A 293 10.96 22.41 -9.54
C ASP A 293 11.84 22.28 -8.28
N PHE A 294 11.25 22.42 -7.09
CA PHE A 294 11.99 22.42 -5.83
C PHE A 294 11.54 21.30 -4.89
N ASP A 295 12.30 20.22 -4.86
CA ASP A 295 12.18 19.18 -3.83
C ASP A 295 13.14 19.48 -2.67
N GLY A 296 12.62 19.65 -1.46
CA GLY A 296 13.44 20.06 -0.31
C GLY A 296 12.67 20.62 0.86
N VAL A 297 13.40 21.33 1.72
CA VAL A 297 12.85 21.95 2.93
C VAL A 297 12.48 23.40 2.63
N VAL A 298 11.23 23.76 2.90
CA VAL A 298 10.72 25.15 2.89
C VAL A 298 10.12 25.47 4.24
N TRP A 299 10.44 26.66 4.74
CA TRP A 299 9.85 27.19 5.96
C TRP A 299 8.80 28.25 5.62
N PHE A 300 7.70 28.21 6.35
CA PHE A 300 6.60 29.15 6.28
C PHE A 300 6.39 29.85 7.61
N ARG A 301 6.02 31.13 7.57
CA ARG A 301 5.66 31.93 8.73
C ARG A 301 4.42 32.77 8.45
N ARG A 302 3.48 32.80 9.39
CA ARG A 302 2.31 33.68 9.35
C ARG A 302 2.05 34.31 10.71
N ALA A 303 1.97 35.64 10.68
CA ALA A 303 1.48 36.42 11.80
C ALA A 303 -0.05 36.41 11.80
N PHE A 304 -0.63 36.41 12.98
CA PHE A 304 -2.06 36.62 13.18
C PHE A 304 -2.30 37.26 14.54
N ASP A 305 -3.37 38.04 14.63
CA ASP A 305 -3.81 38.64 15.88
C ASP A 305 -4.94 37.83 16.49
N LEU A 306 -4.74 37.40 17.73
CA LEU A 306 -5.76 36.71 18.49
C LEU A 306 -6.74 37.73 19.08
N PRO A 307 -8.06 37.58 18.87
CA PRO A 307 -9.06 38.51 19.39
C PRO A 307 -9.04 38.66 20.92
N ASP A 308 -9.37 39.86 21.41
CA ASP A 308 -9.41 40.15 22.85
C ASP A 308 -10.41 39.30 23.64
N ASN A 309 -11.46 38.80 22.95
CA ASN A 309 -12.49 37.96 23.55
C ASN A 309 -12.11 36.47 23.63
N TRP A 310 -10.87 36.10 23.30
CA TRP A 310 -10.36 34.74 23.54
C TRP A 310 -10.15 34.51 25.05
N ASP A 311 -10.69 33.39 25.53
CA ASP A 311 -10.83 33.04 26.94
C ASP A 311 -9.65 32.25 27.50
N GLY A 312 -8.64 31.96 26.68
CA GLY A 312 -7.51 31.12 27.07
C GLY A 312 -7.67 29.64 26.72
N SER A 313 -8.77 29.24 26.07
CA SER A 313 -9.02 27.85 25.70
C SER A 313 -8.03 27.36 24.64
N ASP A 314 -7.87 26.04 24.57
CA ASP A 314 -7.18 25.41 23.44
C ASP A 314 -7.87 25.76 22.11
N ALA A 315 -7.07 25.73 21.06
CA ALA A 315 -7.52 25.89 19.68
C ALA A 315 -7.12 24.67 18.84
N GLU A 316 -7.74 24.52 17.68
CA GLU A 316 -7.30 23.62 16.62
C GLU A 316 -6.73 24.43 15.47
N LEU A 317 -5.51 24.10 15.05
CA LEU A 317 -4.85 24.67 13.89
C LEU A 317 -5.08 23.77 12.68
N HIS A 318 -5.79 24.30 11.69
CA HIS A 318 -6.10 23.64 10.42
C HIS A 318 -5.24 24.28 9.32
N LEU A 319 -4.34 23.51 8.69
CA LEU A 319 -3.43 24.01 7.64
C LEU A 319 -3.78 23.52 6.23
N GLY A 320 -4.85 22.73 6.08
CA GLY A 320 -5.08 21.94 4.86
C GLY A 320 -4.10 20.76 4.78
N ALA A 321 -3.99 20.12 3.63
CA ALA A 321 -2.94 19.14 3.39
C ALA A 321 -1.60 19.83 3.16
N VAL A 322 -0.54 19.12 3.54
CA VAL A 322 0.84 19.57 3.43
C VAL A 322 1.64 18.48 2.76
N ASP A 323 2.31 18.86 1.68
CA ASP A 323 3.11 17.97 0.84
C ASP A 323 4.61 18.12 1.14
N ASP A 324 5.30 17.12 1.68
CA ASP A 324 4.84 15.78 2.15
C ASP A 324 4.73 15.71 3.68
N ILE A 325 5.69 16.34 4.36
CA ILE A 325 5.94 16.19 5.79
C ILE A 325 6.03 17.57 6.42
N ASP A 326 5.32 17.79 7.51
CA ASP A 326 5.43 19.05 8.26
C ASP A 326 5.92 18.84 9.69
N THR A 327 6.50 19.90 10.23
CA THR A 327 6.56 20.15 11.67
C THR A 327 6.08 21.58 11.89
N THR A 328 5.17 21.75 12.85
CA THR A 328 4.46 23.01 13.05
C THR A 328 4.66 23.54 14.47
N TRP A 329 4.92 24.85 14.57
CA TRP A 329 5.09 25.58 15.82
C TRP A 329 4.14 26.78 15.90
N VAL A 330 3.67 27.08 17.11
CA VAL A 330 2.97 28.33 17.44
C VAL A 330 3.80 29.02 18.52
N ASN A 331 4.24 30.24 18.25
CA ASN A 331 5.09 31.02 19.16
C ASN A 331 6.32 30.25 19.69
N GLY A 332 6.96 29.43 18.85
CA GLY A 332 8.11 28.60 19.22
C GLY A 332 7.78 27.28 19.91
N VAL A 333 6.52 27.04 20.29
CA VAL A 333 6.08 25.76 20.86
C VAL A 333 5.66 24.82 19.74
N GLN A 334 6.26 23.63 19.66
CA GLN A 334 5.85 22.62 18.67
C GLN A 334 4.46 22.08 19.00
N VAL A 335 3.52 22.19 18.07
CA VAL A 335 2.12 21.77 18.25
C VAL A 335 1.75 20.54 17.43
N GLY A 336 2.55 20.19 16.40
CA GLY A 336 2.26 19.06 15.54
C GLY A 336 3.40 18.68 14.59
N ALA A 337 3.31 17.47 14.06
CA ALA A 337 4.08 16.97 12.95
C ALA A 337 3.31 15.82 12.29
N THR A 338 3.33 15.71 10.97
CA THR A 338 2.63 14.64 10.25
C THR A 338 3.33 14.34 8.93
N ILE A 339 3.31 13.06 8.56
CA ILE A 339 3.86 12.53 7.30
C ILE A 339 2.69 12.16 6.39
N GLY A 340 2.75 12.56 5.13
CA GLY A 340 1.85 12.16 4.07
C GLY A 340 1.30 13.36 3.30
N TRP A 341 1.48 13.36 1.98
CA TRP A 341 1.15 14.49 1.13
C TRP A 341 -0.31 14.97 1.19
N ASN A 342 -1.27 14.05 1.23
CA ASN A 342 -2.69 14.38 1.08
C ASN A 342 -3.51 14.45 2.38
N LEU A 343 -2.88 14.35 3.56
CA LEU A 343 -3.59 14.34 4.82
C LEU A 343 -3.88 15.77 5.31
N PRO A 344 -5.12 16.15 5.64
CA PRO A 344 -5.36 17.42 6.31
C PRO A 344 -4.61 17.49 7.65
N ARG A 345 -3.91 18.61 7.90
CA ARG A 345 -3.23 18.85 9.18
C ARG A 345 -4.16 19.56 10.13
N VAL A 346 -4.49 18.88 11.23
CA VAL A 346 -5.28 19.41 12.34
C VAL A 346 -4.52 19.17 13.64
N TYR A 347 -4.05 20.25 14.27
CA TYR A 347 -3.25 20.17 15.49
C TYR A 347 -3.90 20.90 16.65
N ARG A 348 -3.88 20.27 17.83
CA ARG A 348 -4.24 20.95 19.07
C ARG A 348 -3.16 21.99 19.39
N VAL A 349 -3.57 23.23 19.53
CA VAL A 349 -2.75 24.34 20.03
C VAL A 349 -3.17 24.58 21.48
N PRO A 350 -2.32 24.26 22.47
CA PRO A 350 -2.61 24.57 23.86
C PRO A 350 -2.82 26.07 24.03
N GLY A 351 -3.82 26.48 24.81
CA GLY A 351 -4.04 27.90 25.06
C GLY A 351 -2.80 28.58 25.68
N SER A 352 -2.01 27.85 26.48
CA SER A 352 -0.74 28.34 27.02
C SER A 352 0.32 28.71 25.97
N ALA A 353 0.20 28.24 24.72
CA ALA A 353 1.09 28.61 23.63
C ALA A 353 0.65 29.90 22.91
N LEU A 354 -0.56 30.40 23.17
CA LEU A 354 -1.15 31.57 22.54
C LEU A 354 -1.03 32.82 23.42
N LYS A 355 -0.92 33.98 22.77
CA LYS A 355 -0.87 35.31 23.39
C LYS A 355 -2.05 36.13 22.89
N ARG A 356 -2.61 37.01 23.71
CA ARG A 356 -3.56 38.02 23.19
C ARG A 356 -2.83 38.97 22.24
N GLY A 357 -3.49 39.38 21.16
CA GLY A 357 -2.85 40.16 20.10
C GLY A 357 -1.89 39.30 19.26
N ALA A 358 -0.68 39.78 19.02
CA ALA A 358 0.23 39.22 18.03
C ALA A 358 0.73 37.80 18.37
N ASN A 359 0.61 36.90 17.39
CA ASN A 359 1.11 35.52 17.43
C ASN A 359 1.77 35.17 16.09
N ILE A 360 2.60 34.13 16.10
CA ILE A 360 3.19 33.55 14.89
C ILE A 360 2.93 32.04 14.80
N ILE A 361 2.62 31.58 13.59
CA ILE A 361 2.74 30.18 13.19
C ILE A 361 4.02 30.04 12.37
N ALA A 362 4.84 29.04 12.67
CA ALA A 362 5.94 28.60 11.82
C ALA A 362 5.70 27.15 11.38
N VAL A 363 5.93 26.85 10.11
CA VAL A 363 5.78 25.50 9.55
C VAL A 363 7.05 25.17 8.77
N ARG A 364 7.72 24.08 9.12
CA ARG A 364 8.77 23.49 8.28
C ARG A 364 8.12 22.39 7.47
N VAL A 365 8.24 22.48 6.16
CA VAL A 365 7.74 21.48 5.21
C VAL A 365 8.92 20.84 4.50
N LEU A 366 8.95 19.51 4.45
CA LEU A 366 9.81 18.74 3.58
C LEU A 366 8.94 18.12 2.50
N ASP A 367 9.24 18.48 1.26
CA ASP A 367 8.71 17.85 0.06
C ASP A 367 9.76 16.87 -0.48
N THR A 368 9.28 15.69 -0.87
CA THR A 368 10.12 14.61 -1.36
C THR A 368 9.94 14.34 -2.85
N GLY A 369 9.05 15.05 -3.53
CA GLY A 369 8.95 15.03 -4.98
C GLY A 369 7.61 15.53 -5.50
N ALA A 370 7.61 15.90 -6.78
CA ALA A 370 6.45 16.38 -7.51
C ALA A 370 5.98 17.78 -7.10
N GLY A 371 5.13 17.92 -6.10
CA GLY A 371 4.55 19.21 -5.71
C GLY A 371 4.64 19.43 -4.22
N GLY A 372 5.23 20.54 -3.77
CA GLY A 372 5.38 20.81 -2.34
C GLY A 372 4.47 21.90 -1.79
N GLY A 373 4.32 21.95 -0.47
CA GLY A 373 3.76 23.11 0.25
C GLY A 373 2.42 22.85 0.93
N LEU A 374 1.74 23.94 1.32
CA LEU A 374 0.45 23.89 2.01
C LEU A 374 -0.64 24.14 0.96
N TYR A 375 -1.14 23.09 0.31
CA TYR A 375 -1.85 23.20 -0.96
C TYR A 375 -3.36 22.91 -0.87
N GLY A 376 -3.86 22.35 0.24
CA GLY A 376 -5.28 22.37 0.56
C GLY A 376 -5.93 21.03 0.95
N GLY A 377 -7.25 21.07 1.09
CA GLY A 377 -8.18 20.01 1.50
C GLY A 377 -9.60 20.60 1.44
N GLU A 378 -10.66 19.82 1.68
CA GLU A 378 -12.02 20.39 1.70
C GLU A 378 -12.22 21.42 2.83
N ASP A 379 -11.40 21.35 3.88
CA ASP A 379 -11.41 22.28 5.01
C ASP A 379 -10.49 23.51 4.77
N PRO A 380 -10.98 24.73 5.02
CA PRO A 380 -10.20 25.96 4.83
C PRO A 380 -9.12 26.10 5.92
N MET A 381 -7.95 26.67 5.55
CA MET A 381 -6.90 27.02 6.52
C MET A 381 -7.44 27.98 7.58
N ARG A 382 -7.44 27.57 8.85
CA ARG A 382 -8.02 28.35 9.96
C ARG A 382 -7.45 27.97 11.33
N LEU A 383 -7.59 28.88 12.27
CA LEU A 383 -7.49 28.57 13.70
C LEU A 383 -8.92 28.50 14.26
N LEU A 384 -9.32 27.35 14.79
CA LEU A 384 -10.65 27.10 15.34
C LEU A 384 -10.60 27.09 16.87
N PHE A 385 -11.53 27.76 17.54
CA PHE A 385 -11.65 27.72 18.99
C PHE A 385 -13.10 27.49 19.40
N VAL A 386 -13.29 26.68 20.43
CA VAL A 386 -14.61 26.34 20.98
C VAL A 386 -14.66 26.86 22.41
N SER A 387 -15.51 27.86 22.65
CA SER A 387 -15.72 28.45 23.96
C SER A 387 -17.21 28.54 24.27
N GLY A 388 -17.61 28.07 25.46
CA GLY A 388 -19.00 28.16 25.94
C GLY A 388 -20.04 27.52 25.00
N GLY A 389 -19.67 26.47 24.25
CA GLY A 389 -20.55 25.81 23.27
C GLY A 389 -20.69 26.54 21.94
N LYS A 390 -19.95 27.64 21.71
CA LYS A 390 -19.86 28.34 20.42
C LYS A 390 -18.51 28.09 19.78
N SER A 391 -18.52 27.90 18.46
CA SER A 391 -17.31 27.79 17.65
C SER A 391 -17.03 29.12 16.95
N ASN A 392 -15.80 29.59 17.04
CA ASN A 392 -15.29 30.75 16.33
C ASN A 392 -14.04 30.34 15.56
N PHE A 393 -13.73 31.03 14.47
CA PHE A 393 -12.53 30.74 13.69
C PHE A 393 -11.84 32.01 13.18
N LEU A 394 -10.54 31.91 12.97
CA LEU A 394 -9.70 32.93 12.33
C LEU A 394 -9.14 32.38 11.01
N PRO A 395 -9.36 33.04 9.86
CA PRO A 395 -8.86 32.55 8.58
C PRO A 395 -7.34 32.65 8.47
N LEU A 396 -6.71 31.56 8.05
CA LEU A 396 -5.25 31.44 7.83
C LEU A 396 -4.86 31.33 6.35
N ALA A 397 -5.82 31.38 5.43
CA ALA A 397 -5.54 31.52 4.00
C ALA A 397 -5.06 32.94 3.65
N GLY A 398 -4.32 33.09 2.55
CA GLY A 398 -3.79 34.37 2.08
C GLY A 398 -2.28 34.47 2.24
N ALA A 399 -1.79 35.63 2.66
CA ALA A 399 -0.35 35.92 2.68
C ALA A 399 0.39 35.16 3.79
N TRP A 400 1.47 34.49 3.40
CA TRP A 400 2.47 33.87 4.26
C TRP A 400 3.87 34.33 3.83
N ARG A 401 4.83 34.20 4.73
CA ARG A 401 6.26 34.35 4.43
C ARG A 401 6.86 32.98 4.22
N ALA A 402 7.64 32.79 3.15
CA ALA A 402 8.22 31.51 2.78
C ALA A 402 9.74 31.65 2.52
N ARG A 403 10.53 30.66 2.93
CA ARG A 403 11.97 30.60 2.67
C ARG A 403 12.42 29.18 2.38
N ARG A 404 13.07 29.00 1.22
CA ARG A 404 13.80 27.76 0.90
C ARG A 404 14.96 27.60 1.88
N SER A 405 15.08 26.41 2.44
CA SER A 405 16.16 26.04 3.35
C SER A 405 17.25 25.27 2.60
N THR A 406 16.93 24.06 2.14
CA THR A 406 17.87 23.16 1.45
C THR A 406 17.12 22.27 0.48
N SER A 407 17.73 21.93 -0.65
CA SER A 407 17.18 20.99 -1.64
C SER A 407 17.62 19.56 -1.35
N LEU A 408 16.79 18.57 -1.65
CA LEU A 408 17.15 17.15 -1.53
C LEU A 408 18.34 16.76 -2.43
N ALA A 409 18.50 17.41 -3.58
CA ALA A 409 19.67 17.23 -4.45
C ALA A 409 21.02 17.53 -3.75
N VAL A 410 21.00 18.37 -2.71
CA VAL A 410 22.19 18.75 -1.92
C VAL A 410 22.22 18.03 -0.58
N ALA A 411 21.07 17.95 0.11
CA ALA A 411 20.96 17.37 1.44
C ALA A 411 21.04 15.84 1.46
N GLY A 412 20.76 15.20 0.32
CA GLY A 412 20.41 13.78 0.26
C GLY A 412 19.04 13.52 0.89
N TRP A 413 18.56 12.28 0.77
CA TRP A 413 17.25 11.90 1.29
C TRP A 413 17.24 11.79 2.83
N PRO A 414 16.15 12.20 3.50
CA PRO A 414 16.01 11.99 4.93
C PRO A 414 15.99 10.48 5.26
N PRO A 415 16.35 10.09 6.49
CA PRO A 415 16.14 8.73 6.96
C PRO A 415 14.66 8.34 6.86
N ASN A 416 14.39 7.23 6.19
CA ASN A 416 13.03 6.74 5.98
C ASN A 416 12.49 6.07 7.26
N ASP A 417 11.19 6.23 7.51
CA ASP A 417 10.50 5.43 8.52
C ASP A 417 10.19 4.07 7.90
N PHE A 418 11.00 3.06 8.23
CA PHE A 418 10.81 1.70 7.74
C PHE A 418 9.42 1.13 8.04
N SER A 419 8.75 1.60 9.09
CA SER A 419 7.38 1.17 9.40
C SER A 419 6.34 1.78 8.46
N GLN A 420 6.62 2.97 7.95
CA GLN A 420 5.74 3.70 7.05
C GLN A 420 6.06 3.49 5.57
N ASP A 421 7.24 2.99 5.23
CA ASP A 421 7.65 2.75 3.85
C ASP A 421 7.06 1.45 3.25
N PRO A 422 6.19 1.52 2.22
CA PRO A 422 5.78 0.33 1.46
C PRO A 422 6.92 -0.26 0.63
N GLY A 423 8.02 0.46 0.44
CA GLY A 423 9.23 -0.02 -0.21
C GLY A 423 10.16 -0.85 0.68
N SER A 424 9.88 -0.91 1.99
CA SER A 424 10.63 -1.74 2.92
C SER A 424 10.66 -3.21 2.48
N PRO A 425 11.79 -3.93 2.63
CA PRO A 425 11.89 -5.33 2.26
C PRO A 425 10.77 -6.19 2.86
N THR A 426 10.24 -7.15 2.11
CA THR A 426 9.24 -8.16 2.56
C THR A 426 7.83 -7.63 2.87
N VAL A 427 7.63 -6.34 3.15
CA VAL A 427 6.36 -5.88 3.76
C VAL A 427 5.13 -6.05 2.85
N LEU A 428 5.30 -5.98 1.53
CA LEU A 428 4.23 -6.17 0.56
C LEU A 428 4.06 -7.63 0.15
N TYR A 429 5.14 -8.42 0.13
CA TYR A 429 5.02 -9.87 0.07
C TYR A 429 4.12 -10.37 1.20
N ASN A 430 4.40 -9.95 2.42
CA ASN A 430 3.66 -10.35 3.61
C ASN A 430 2.19 -9.90 3.58
N GLY A 431 1.94 -8.65 3.20
CA GLY A 431 0.60 -8.06 3.27
C GLY A 431 -0.27 -8.34 2.04
N MET A 432 0.31 -8.58 0.86
CA MET A 432 -0.42 -8.61 -0.40
C MET A 432 -0.19 -9.85 -1.27
N ILE A 433 0.85 -10.66 -1.01
CA ILE A 433 1.17 -11.87 -1.80
C ILE A 433 0.98 -13.14 -0.98
N ALA A 434 1.53 -13.20 0.23
CA ALA A 434 1.38 -14.32 1.16
C ALA A 434 -0.10 -14.69 1.41
N PRO A 435 -1.05 -13.73 1.53
CA PRO A 435 -2.46 -14.06 1.68
C PRO A 435 -3.12 -14.68 0.45
N LEU A 436 -2.46 -14.62 -0.70
CA LEU A 436 -2.92 -15.26 -1.93
C LEU A 436 -2.51 -16.74 -1.98
N LEU A 437 -1.59 -17.17 -1.13
CA LEU A 437 -1.16 -18.57 -1.08
C LEU A 437 -2.24 -19.43 -0.41
N PRO A 438 -2.57 -20.62 -0.96
CA PRO A 438 -2.03 -21.25 -2.17
C PRO A 438 -2.99 -21.17 -3.38
N TYR A 439 -3.68 -20.04 -3.63
CA TYR A 439 -4.68 -19.92 -4.70
C TYR A 439 -4.14 -20.43 -6.03
N ALA A 440 -4.91 -21.29 -6.69
CA ALA A 440 -4.49 -21.87 -7.95
C ALA A 440 -4.48 -20.80 -9.05
N MET A 441 -3.38 -20.74 -9.81
CA MET A 441 -3.19 -19.80 -10.91
C MET A 441 -2.45 -20.44 -12.09
N ARG A 442 -2.52 -19.78 -13.25
CA ARG A 442 -1.77 -20.12 -14.46
C ARG A 442 -0.40 -19.45 -14.48
N GLY A 443 -0.29 -18.21 -14.03
CA GLY A 443 0.97 -17.47 -14.05
C GLY A 443 0.86 -16.05 -13.51
N VAL A 444 1.93 -15.27 -13.71
CA VAL A 444 2.06 -13.89 -13.22
C VAL A 444 2.34 -12.95 -14.39
N ILE A 445 1.70 -11.78 -14.38
CA ILE A 445 2.12 -10.61 -15.16
C ILE A 445 2.67 -9.53 -14.20
N TRP A 446 3.85 -9.01 -14.53
CA TRP A 446 4.63 -8.16 -13.63
C TRP A 446 5.09 -6.88 -14.32
N TYR A 447 4.80 -5.71 -13.75
CA TYR A 447 5.31 -4.43 -14.25
C TYR A 447 5.93 -3.62 -13.12
N GLN A 448 7.25 -3.73 -13.03
CA GLN A 448 8.08 -3.06 -12.04
C GLN A 448 9.53 -3.00 -12.51
N GLY A 449 10.25 -2.00 -12.00
CA GLY A 449 11.70 -1.85 -12.14
C GLY A 449 12.13 -0.42 -11.86
N GLU A 450 11.21 0.54 -12.04
CA GLU A 450 11.47 1.97 -11.91
C GLU A 450 11.97 2.33 -10.50
N ALA A 451 11.41 1.73 -9.44
CA ALA A 451 11.85 1.96 -8.05
C ALA A 451 13.21 1.30 -7.71
N ASN A 452 13.78 0.52 -8.62
CA ASN A 452 15.12 -0.07 -8.48
C ASN A 452 16.18 0.61 -9.38
N VAL A 453 15.82 1.69 -10.09
CA VAL A 453 16.78 2.53 -10.84
C VAL A 453 17.88 3.03 -9.89
N GLY A 454 19.13 3.00 -10.36
CA GLY A 454 20.33 3.25 -9.54
C GLY A 454 20.85 2.04 -8.76
N ARG A 455 20.13 0.91 -8.77
CA ARG A 455 20.52 -0.36 -8.13
C ARG A 455 20.52 -1.54 -9.10
N GLU A 456 20.86 -1.28 -10.36
CA GLU A 456 20.71 -2.21 -11.47
C GLU A 456 21.52 -3.51 -11.28
N ARG A 457 22.72 -3.40 -10.71
CA ARG A 457 23.56 -4.58 -10.39
C ARG A 457 22.91 -5.48 -9.36
N GLN A 458 22.31 -4.90 -8.32
CA GLN A 458 21.54 -5.64 -7.31
C GLN A 458 20.25 -6.22 -7.93
N TYR A 459 19.59 -5.47 -8.82
CA TYR A 459 18.36 -5.91 -9.48
C TYR A 459 18.56 -7.19 -10.31
N ARG A 460 19.73 -7.36 -10.96
CA ARG A 460 20.08 -8.55 -11.74
C ARG A 460 20.01 -9.86 -10.96
N THR A 461 20.20 -9.82 -9.64
CA THR A 461 20.10 -11.00 -8.76
C THR A 461 18.80 -11.02 -7.97
N LEU A 462 18.34 -9.85 -7.52
CA LEU A 462 17.10 -9.69 -6.77
C LEU A 462 15.87 -10.17 -7.54
N PHE A 463 15.67 -9.69 -8.77
CA PHE A 463 14.45 -9.99 -9.51
C PHE A 463 14.31 -11.49 -9.87
N PRO A 464 15.34 -12.18 -10.39
CA PRO A 464 15.30 -13.64 -10.55
C PRO A 464 15.08 -14.39 -9.22
N SER A 465 15.66 -13.91 -8.12
CA SER A 465 15.46 -14.50 -6.79
C SER A 465 14.02 -14.36 -6.30
N MET A 466 13.38 -13.22 -6.56
CA MET A 466 11.95 -13.00 -6.28
C MET A 466 11.06 -13.95 -7.08
N ILE A 467 11.34 -14.16 -8.37
CA ILE A 467 10.60 -15.11 -9.21
C ILE A 467 10.73 -16.53 -8.64
N ALA A 468 11.96 -16.96 -8.31
CA ALA A 468 12.21 -18.26 -7.71
C ALA A 468 11.57 -18.41 -6.31
N ASP A 469 11.49 -17.31 -5.56
CA ASP A 469 10.82 -17.23 -4.27
C ASP A 469 9.32 -17.48 -4.38
N TRP A 470 8.64 -16.78 -5.29
CA TRP A 470 7.21 -16.97 -5.52
C TRP A 470 6.91 -18.38 -6.04
N ARG A 471 7.71 -18.89 -6.99
CA ARG A 471 7.56 -20.28 -7.48
C ARG A 471 7.65 -21.30 -6.36
N ARG A 472 8.62 -21.12 -5.44
CA ARG A 472 8.76 -21.97 -4.26
C ARG A 472 7.58 -21.83 -3.30
N ALA A 473 7.12 -20.62 -3.05
CA ALA A 473 6.00 -20.35 -2.14
C ALA A 473 4.68 -20.97 -2.61
N TRP A 474 4.38 -20.87 -3.91
CA TRP A 474 3.21 -21.54 -4.51
C TRP A 474 3.39 -23.05 -4.61
N GLY A 475 4.62 -23.54 -4.77
CA GLY A 475 4.91 -24.97 -4.90
C GLY A 475 4.31 -25.60 -6.17
N ARG A 476 4.15 -24.80 -7.25
CA ARG A 476 3.50 -25.21 -8.51
C ARG A 476 4.47 -25.24 -9.71
N GLY A 477 5.72 -25.58 -9.46
CA GLY A 477 6.78 -25.62 -10.46
C GLY A 477 7.11 -24.23 -11.04
N ASP A 478 7.71 -24.23 -12.22
CA ASP A 478 8.10 -23.01 -12.94
C ASP A 478 6.92 -22.45 -13.71
N PHE A 479 5.89 -21.91 -13.04
CA PHE A 479 4.79 -21.26 -13.75
C PHE A 479 5.29 -20.05 -14.58
N PRO A 480 4.61 -19.70 -15.70
CA PRO A 480 4.94 -18.55 -16.52
C PRO A 480 5.01 -17.26 -15.70
N PHE A 481 6.14 -16.56 -15.80
CA PHE A 481 6.34 -15.23 -15.20
C PHE A 481 6.63 -14.23 -16.30
N LEU A 482 5.62 -13.47 -16.69
CA LEU A 482 5.68 -12.53 -17.80
C LEU A 482 5.89 -11.13 -17.22
N PHE A 483 6.86 -10.38 -17.70
CA PHE A 483 7.14 -9.06 -17.17
C PHE A 483 7.32 -8.01 -18.24
N VAL A 484 7.15 -6.75 -17.87
CA VAL A 484 7.22 -5.62 -18.79
C VAL A 484 8.56 -4.92 -18.63
N GLN A 485 9.28 -4.71 -19.73
CA GLN A 485 10.44 -3.82 -19.74
C GLN A 485 9.95 -2.40 -19.42
N ILE A 486 10.57 -1.72 -18.46
CA ILE A 486 10.10 -0.40 -18.03
C ILE A 486 10.14 0.64 -19.15
N ALA A 487 9.33 1.69 -19.00
CA ALA A 487 9.17 2.74 -19.99
C ALA A 487 10.49 3.46 -20.31
N PRO A 488 10.67 4.02 -21.53
CA PRO A 488 11.87 4.74 -21.93
C PRO A 488 11.93 6.18 -21.38
N TYR A 489 11.54 6.38 -20.12
CA TYR A 489 11.53 7.69 -19.47
C TYR A 489 12.94 8.26 -19.37
N ARG A 490 13.12 9.52 -19.78
CA ARG A 490 14.45 10.18 -19.85
C ARG A 490 15.15 10.30 -18.50
N GLY A 491 14.39 10.29 -17.40
CA GLY A 491 14.94 10.27 -16.04
C GLY A 491 15.55 8.94 -15.61
N MET A 492 15.56 7.90 -16.46
CA MET A 492 16.07 6.58 -16.11
C MET A 492 17.29 6.18 -16.91
N THR A 493 18.18 5.47 -16.24
CA THR A 493 19.37 4.83 -16.81
C THR A 493 18.96 3.68 -17.73
N PRO A 494 19.63 3.44 -18.87
CA PRO A 494 19.37 2.26 -19.70
C PRO A 494 19.70 0.93 -19.00
N GLU A 495 20.58 0.95 -17.99
CA GLU A 495 21.11 -0.22 -17.28
C GLU A 495 20.02 -1.03 -16.57
N ILE A 496 18.91 -0.42 -16.16
CA ILE A 496 17.81 -1.15 -15.51
C ILE A 496 17.05 -2.01 -16.53
N ARG A 497 16.92 -1.53 -17.77
CA ARG A 497 16.34 -2.30 -18.88
C ARG A 497 17.28 -3.42 -19.32
N GLU A 498 18.59 -3.20 -19.26
CA GLU A 498 19.59 -4.27 -19.40
C GLU A 498 19.45 -5.31 -18.27
N ALA A 499 19.27 -4.89 -17.02
CA ALA A 499 19.07 -5.80 -15.90
C ALA A 499 17.80 -6.66 -16.09
N GLN A 500 16.72 -6.09 -16.63
CA GLN A 500 15.50 -6.83 -17.01
C GLN A 500 15.75 -7.82 -18.15
N LEU A 501 16.53 -7.42 -19.17
CA LEU A 501 16.96 -8.32 -20.25
C LEU A 501 17.78 -9.50 -19.72
N LEU A 502 18.78 -9.24 -18.87
CA LEU A 502 19.59 -10.30 -18.26
C LEU A 502 18.76 -11.23 -17.38
N SER A 503 17.78 -10.68 -16.64
CA SER A 503 16.84 -11.49 -15.86
C SER A 503 16.05 -12.44 -16.75
N TRP A 504 15.56 -11.97 -17.90
CA TRP A 504 14.86 -12.82 -18.89
C TRP A 504 15.78 -13.94 -19.43
N LEU A 505 17.02 -13.61 -19.82
CA LEU A 505 17.97 -14.56 -20.39
C LEU A 505 18.37 -15.69 -19.42
N HIS A 506 18.26 -15.45 -18.11
CA HIS A 506 18.72 -16.38 -17.08
C HIS A 506 17.60 -16.99 -16.23
N THR A 507 16.34 -16.68 -16.51
CA THR A 507 15.19 -17.20 -15.74
C THR A 507 14.25 -18.01 -16.62
N THR A 508 14.08 -19.29 -16.30
CA THR A 508 13.25 -20.24 -17.06
C THR A 508 11.78 -19.83 -17.05
N ASN A 509 11.06 -20.18 -18.12
CA ASN A 509 9.63 -19.92 -18.30
C ASN A 509 9.23 -18.46 -17.99
N THR A 510 10.03 -17.53 -18.52
CA THR A 510 9.76 -16.09 -18.45
C THR A 510 9.72 -15.46 -19.83
N ALA A 511 9.00 -14.34 -19.95
CA ALA A 511 9.00 -13.52 -21.15
C ALA A 511 9.01 -12.05 -20.76
N MET A 512 9.68 -11.23 -21.56
CA MET A 512 9.73 -9.78 -21.39
C MET A 512 8.95 -9.10 -22.51
N ALA A 513 7.89 -8.36 -22.16
CA ALA A 513 7.21 -7.45 -23.05
C ALA A 513 8.01 -6.14 -23.15
N VAL A 514 8.70 -5.92 -24.26
CA VAL A 514 9.40 -4.67 -24.56
C VAL A 514 8.37 -3.55 -24.77
N THR A 515 8.66 -2.32 -24.33
CA THR A 515 7.73 -1.17 -24.44
C THR A 515 8.37 0.09 -25.02
N ILE A 516 9.62 0.00 -25.50
CA ILE A 516 10.38 1.17 -25.96
C ILE A 516 9.70 1.96 -27.09
N ASP A 517 8.91 1.28 -27.91
CA ASP A 517 8.21 1.83 -29.09
C ASP A 517 6.81 2.37 -28.77
N CYS A 518 6.20 1.96 -27.65
CA CYS A 518 4.88 2.42 -27.19
C CYS A 518 4.95 3.16 -25.84
N GLY A 519 6.17 3.47 -25.38
CA GLY A 519 6.42 4.23 -24.17
C GLY A 519 6.44 5.74 -24.43
N ASP A 520 6.68 6.51 -23.37
CA ASP A 520 6.77 7.96 -23.43
C ASP A 520 8.09 8.38 -22.78
N ALA A 521 8.86 9.23 -23.46
CA ALA A 521 10.15 9.71 -23.00
C ALA A 521 10.02 10.74 -21.87
N ASP A 522 8.87 11.43 -21.80
CA ASP A 522 8.60 12.52 -20.87
C ASP A 522 7.55 12.14 -19.81
N ASP A 523 7.03 10.91 -19.84
CA ASP A 523 6.08 10.39 -18.87
C ASP A 523 6.47 8.98 -18.41
N ILE A 524 6.81 8.85 -17.12
CA ILE A 524 7.14 7.58 -16.46
C ILE A 524 5.94 6.61 -16.43
N HIS A 525 4.72 7.11 -16.63
CA HIS A 525 3.49 6.32 -16.73
C HIS A 525 2.84 6.47 -18.12
N PRO A 526 3.43 5.90 -19.20
CA PRO A 526 2.89 6.06 -20.54
C PRO A 526 1.43 5.64 -20.64
N ALA A 527 0.62 6.46 -21.32
CA ALA A 527 -0.82 6.26 -21.48
C ALA A 527 -1.18 5.09 -22.39
N ASP A 528 -0.30 4.70 -23.32
CA ASP A 528 -0.57 3.61 -24.25
C ASP A 528 -0.28 2.25 -23.61
N LYS A 529 -1.31 1.67 -22.97
CA LYS A 529 -1.23 0.38 -22.28
C LYS A 529 -1.72 -0.80 -23.11
N GLN A 530 -2.35 -0.55 -24.27
CA GLN A 530 -2.90 -1.64 -25.08
C GLN A 530 -1.80 -2.57 -25.63
N PRO A 531 -0.70 -2.06 -26.24
CA PRO A 531 0.38 -2.92 -26.72
C PRO A 531 1.02 -3.72 -25.59
N VAL A 532 1.10 -3.16 -24.38
CA VAL A 532 1.65 -3.84 -23.20
C VAL A 532 0.83 -5.08 -22.86
N GLY A 533 -0.50 -4.93 -22.70
CA GLY A 533 -1.41 -6.05 -22.44
C GLY A 533 -1.39 -7.09 -23.56
N ALA A 534 -1.43 -6.65 -24.82
CA ALA A 534 -1.39 -7.52 -26.00
C ALA A 534 -0.12 -8.37 -26.07
N ARG A 535 1.05 -7.77 -25.79
CA ARG A 535 2.36 -8.45 -25.78
C ARG A 535 2.44 -9.49 -24.66
N LEU A 536 1.94 -9.15 -23.47
CA LEU A 536 1.83 -10.11 -22.37
C LEU A 536 0.89 -11.27 -22.72
N ALA A 537 -0.26 -11.00 -23.36
CA ALA A 537 -1.20 -12.05 -23.77
C ALA A 537 -0.58 -12.96 -24.85
N LEU A 538 0.19 -12.40 -25.77
CA LEU A 538 0.95 -13.17 -26.76
C LEU A 538 2.03 -14.04 -26.09
N ALA A 539 2.75 -13.51 -25.11
CA ALA A 539 3.72 -14.28 -24.34
C ALA A 539 3.07 -15.40 -23.52
N ALA A 540 1.90 -15.15 -22.93
CA ALA A 540 1.11 -16.18 -22.25
C ALA A 540 0.71 -17.29 -23.21
N ARG A 541 0.30 -16.96 -24.44
CA ARG A 541 -0.02 -17.94 -25.49
C ARG A 541 1.13 -18.92 -25.72
N ALA A 542 2.34 -18.39 -25.93
CA ALA A 542 3.53 -19.21 -26.18
C ALA A 542 3.95 -20.04 -24.96
N LEU A 543 4.03 -19.43 -23.77
CA LEU A 543 4.63 -20.08 -22.59
C LEU A 543 3.67 -20.93 -21.77
N ALA A 544 2.39 -20.57 -21.74
CA ALA A 544 1.40 -21.27 -20.93
C ALA A 544 0.62 -22.34 -21.71
N TYR A 545 0.55 -22.22 -23.05
CA TYR A 545 -0.35 -23.03 -23.87
C TYR A 545 0.30 -23.70 -25.09
N GLY A 546 1.51 -23.30 -25.50
CA GLY A 546 2.22 -23.82 -26.68
C GLY A 546 1.82 -23.09 -27.96
#